data_AF-U1QWB7-F1
#
_entry.id   AF-U1QWB7-F1
#
_cell.length_a   1.000
_cell.length_b   1.000
_cell.length_c   1.000
_cell.angle_alpha   90.00
_cell.angle_beta   90.00
_cell.angle_gamma   90.00
#
_symmetry.space_group_name_H-M   'P 1'
#
loop_
_entity.id
_entity.type
_entity.pdbx_description
1 polymer ?
#
loop_
_entity_poly.entity_id
_entity_poly.type
_entity_poly.pdbx_seq_one_letter_code
_entity_poly.pdbx_strand_id
1 'polypeptide(L)'
;MTEEPTRTVAGPRLDACPYGVVTVEEGVVQAVNDAATTLLETDPDAAVGADVTSVAPVSVESTLPELFAGGDPTDRREFEEYYPELERWLSVTAVPA
;
A
#
# COMPACT_ATOMS: atom_id res chain seq x y z
N MET A 1 28.92 -18.43 -26.73
CA MET A 1 28.61 -17.09 -27.26
C MET A 1 27.31 -16.66 -26.63
N THR A 2 27.46 -15.88 -25.56
CA THR A 2 26.47 -15.10 -24.80
C THR A 2 25.20 -15.81 -24.34
N GLU A 3 25.23 -16.31 -23.10
CA GLU A 3 24.04 -16.53 -22.29
C GLU A 3 23.36 -15.18 -22.04
N GLU A 4 22.09 -15.09 -22.39
CA GLU A 4 21.25 -13.93 -22.08
C GLU A 4 21.06 -13.87 -20.56
N PRO A 5 21.41 -12.77 -19.88
CA PRO A 5 21.10 -12.67 -18.46
C PRO A 5 19.59 -12.57 -18.30
N THR A 6 19.03 -13.51 -17.54
CA THR A 6 17.67 -13.48 -17.01
C THR A 6 17.36 -12.06 -16.52
N ARG A 7 16.43 -11.38 -17.20
CA ARG A 7 15.91 -10.09 -16.78
C ARG A 7 15.16 -10.30 -15.47
N THR A 8 15.85 -10.20 -14.33
CA THR A 8 15.23 -9.88 -13.05
C THR A 8 14.46 -8.59 -13.29
N VAL A 9 13.14 -8.69 -13.39
CA VAL A 9 12.25 -7.54 -13.33
C VAL A 9 12.32 -7.07 -11.89
N ALA A 10 13.37 -6.32 -11.56
CA ALA A 10 13.38 -5.49 -10.39
C ALA A 10 12.18 -4.56 -10.55
N GLY A 11 11.18 -4.72 -9.69
CA GLY A 11 9.98 -3.89 -9.70
C GLY A 11 10.37 -2.40 -9.73
N PRO A 12 9.49 -1.53 -10.25
CA PRO A 12 9.75 -0.09 -10.25
C PRO A 12 10.20 0.34 -8.86
N ARG A 13 11.33 1.06 -8.76
CA ARG A 13 11.92 1.48 -7.49
C ARG A 13 10.88 2.29 -6.71
N LEU A 14 10.27 1.67 -5.71
CA LEU A 14 9.23 2.28 -4.87
C LEU A 14 9.74 3.56 -4.19
N ASP A 15 11.04 3.63 -3.91
CA ASP A 15 11.76 4.82 -3.41
C ASP A 15 11.67 6.06 -4.31
N ALA A 16 11.49 5.88 -5.62
CA ALA A 16 11.42 7.01 -6.56
C ALA A 16 9.98 7.43 -6.87
N CYS A 17 8.98 6.75 -6.31
CA CYS A 17 7.58 7.05 -6.54
C CYS A 17 7.17 8.29 -5.73
N PRO A 18 6.64 9.35 -6.36
CA PRO A 18 6.13 10.51 -5.61
C PRO A 18 4.81 10.20 -4.88
N TYR A 19 4.23 9.02 -5.11
CA TYR A 19 3.03 8.54 -4.44
C TYR A 19 3.42 7.60 -3.30
N GLY A 20 2.62 7.61 -2.22
CA GLY A 20 2.74 6.61 -1.17
C GLY A 20 2.35 5.24 -1.71
N VAL A 21 3.23 4.25 -1.55
CA VAL A 21 2.99 2.87 -1.95
C VAL A 21 3.18 1.95 -0.75
N VAL A 22 2.20 1.06 -0.55
CA VAL A 22 2.23 -0.03 0.42
C VAL A 22 2.04 -1.33 -0.37
N THR A 23 2.94 -2.28 -0.19
CA THR A 23 2.81 -3.63 -0.75
C THR A 23 2.23 -4.54 0.34
N VAL A 24 1.21 -5.29 -0.02
CA VAL A 24 0.46 -6.16 0.89
C VAL A 24 0.38 -7.56 0.29
N GLU A 25 0.54 -8.58 1.13
CA GLU A 25 0.37 -9.99 0.78
C GLU A 25 -0.38 -10.67 1.93
N GLU A 26 -1.48 -11.36 1.62
CA GLU A 26 -2.36 -11.99 2.61
C GLU A 26 -2.86 -11.00 3.69
N GLY A 27 -3.15 -9.75 3.29
CA GLY A 27 -3.53 -8.67 4.20
C GLY A 27 -2.38 -8.12 5.07
N VAL A 28 -1.16 -8.65 4.92
CA VAL A 28 0.02 -8.23 5.69
C VAL A 28 0.91 -7.30 4.88
N VAL A 29 1.31 -6.18 5.46
CA VAL A 29 2.21 -5.21 4.82
C VAL A 29 3.60 -5.82 4.67
N GLN A 30 4.06 -5.95 3.43
CA GLN A 30 5.39 -6.46 3.07
C GLN A 30 6.42 -5.33 2.93
N ALA A 31 5.98 -4.18 2.42
CA ALA A 31 6.85 -3.03 2.19
C ALA A 31 6.05 -1.74 2.21
N VAL A 32 6.69 -0.65 2.63
CA VAL A 32 6.17 0.70 2.62
C VAL A 32 7.28 1.66 2.18
N ASN A 33 6.98 2.62 1.30
CA ASN A 33 7.96 3.63 0.90
C ASN A 33 7.92 4.87 1.83
N ASP A 34 8.95 5.71 1.77
CA ASP A 34 9.02 6.96 2.56
C ASP A 34 7.82 7.89 2.33
N ALA A 35 7.32 7.95 1.09
CA ALA A 35 6.17 8.77 0.75
C ALA A 35 4.90 8.29 1.47
N ALA A 36 4.65 6.98 1.54
CA ALA A 36 3.53 6.41 2.28
C ALA A 36 3.71 6.62 3.78
N THR A 37 4.92 6.40 4.30
CA THR A 37 5.26 6.63 5.71
C THR A 37 4.93 8.06 6.14
N THR A 38 5.35 9.03 5.33
CA THR A 38 5.08 10.46 5.56
C THR A 38 3.60 10.80 5.40
N LEU A 39 2.91 10.20 4.42
CA LEU A 39 1.52 10.51 4.10
C LEU A 39 0.53 9.90 5.09
N LEU A 40 0.84 8.70 5.60
CA LEU A 40 0.05 7.96 6.59
C LEU A 40 0.47 8.27 8.03
N GLU A 41 1.51 9.08 8.22
CA GLU A 41 2.08 9.43 9.53
C GLU A 41 2.36 8.19 10.40
N THR A 42 2.81 7.11 9.76
CA THR A 42 3.06 5.81 10.38
C THR A 42 4.56 5.54 10.51
N ASP A 43 4.95 4.63 11.39
CA ASP A 43 6.34 4.19 11.52
C ASP A 43 6.59 2.99 10.60
N PRO A 44 7.62 3.02 9.73
CA PRO A 44 7.81 1.98 8.71
C PRO A 44 8.23 0.64 9.32
N ASP A 45 9.03 0.65 10.39
CA ASP A 45 9.43 -0.56 11.12
C ASP A 45 8.25 -1.19 11.87
N ALA A 46 7.29 -0.39 12.32
CA ALA A 46 6.04 -0.87 12.90
C ALA A 46 5.02 -1.34 11.85
N ALA A 47 5.06 -0.77 10.64
CA ALA A 47 4.14 -1.09 9.56
C ALA A 47 4.45 -2.44 8.90
N VAL A 48 5.72 -2.74 8.65
CA VAL A 48 6.11 -4.00 7.99
C VAL A 48 5.80 -5.20 8.88
N GLY A 49 5.06 -6.17 8.34
CA GLY A 49 4.59 -7.36 9.07
C GLY A 49 3.29 -7.14 9.85
N ALA A 50 2.75 -5.92 9.87
CA ALA A 50 1.44 -5.63 10.45
C ALA A 50 0.30 -5.82 9.44
N ASP A 51 -0.91 -5.97 9.96
CA ASP A 51 -2.12 -6.01 9.15
C ASP A 51 -2.37 -4.65 8.49
N VAL A 52 -2.66 -4.64 7.19
CA VAL A 52 -2.87 -3.41 6.42
C VAL A 52 -3.99 -2.54 6.99
N THR A 53 -5.02 -3.13 7.58
CA THR A 53 -6.15 -2.41 8.19
C THR A 53 -5.79 -1.78 9.54
N SER A 54 -4.69 -2.23 10.16
CA SER A 54 -4.13 -1.64 11.38
C SER A 54 -3.08 -0.57 11.08
N VAL A 55 -2.45 -0.61 9.90
CA VAL A 55 -1.45 0.39 9.47
C VAL A 55 -2.12 1.58 8.81
N ALA A 56 -3.18 1.34 8.03
CA ALA A 56 -3.95 2.41 7.43
C ALA A 56 -4.77 3.14 8.51
N PRO A 57 -4.76 4.49 8.54
CA PRO A 57 -5.61 5.25 9.44
C PRO A 57 -7.09 5.00 9.13
N VAL A 58 -7.94 5.24 10.11
CA VAL A 58 -9.38 4.99 9.98
C VAL A 58 -9.99 6.05 9.07
N SER A 59 -10.54 5.61 7.93
CA SER A 59 -11.33 6.47 7.05
C SER A 59 -12.80 6.56 7.50
N VAL A 60 -13.49 7.59 7.05
CA VAL A 60 -14.94 7.77 7.34
C VAL A 60 -15.78 6.64 6.74
N GLU A 61 -15.43 6.15 5.56
CA GLU A 61 -16.20 5.11 4.85
C GLU A 61 -15.67 3.69 5.13
N SER A 62 -14.47 3.55 5.69
CA SER A 62 -13.85 2.26 6.00
C SER A 62 -13.74 1.31 4.79
N THR A 63 -13.60 1.87 3.59
CA THR A 63 -13.54 1.09 2.33
C THR A 63 -12.32 0.18 2.28
N LEU A 64 -11.19 0.64 2.82
CA LEU A 64 -9.93 -0.12 2.82
C LEU A 64 -10.05 -1.41 3.67
N PRO A 65 -10.53 -1.38 4.94
CA PRO A 65 -10.87 -2.59 5.67
C PRO A 65 -11.84 -3.53 4.94
N GLU A 66 -12.89 -2.99 4.32
CA GLU A 66 -13.86 -3.81 3.56
C GLU A 66 -13.24 -4.49 2.34
N LEU A 67 -12.28 -3.83 1.69
CA LEU A 67 -11.54 -4.37 0.55
C LEU A 67 -10.76 -5.64 0.93
N PHE A 68 -10.16 -5.66 2.13
CA PHE A 68 -9.36 -6.78 2.63
C PHE A 68 -10.16 -7.80 3.45
N ALA A 69 -11.43 -7.51 3.80
CA ALA A 69 -12.26 -8.41 4.61
C ALA A 69 -12.49 -9.80 3.96
N GLY A 70 -12.37 -9.89 2.63
CA GLY A 70 -12.48 -11.12 1.85
C GLY A 70 -11.14 -11.75 1.44
N GLY A 71 -10.01 -11.20 1.89
CA GLY A 71 -8.66 -11.50 1.38
C GLY A 71 -8.14 -10.41 0.44
N ASP A 72 -7.01 -10.68 -0.22
CA ASP A 72 -6.38 -9.69 -1.11
C ASP A 72 -7.28 -9.35 -2.31
N PRO A 73 -7.30 -8.06 -2.73
CA PRO A 73 -8.12 -7.63 -3.86
C PRO A 73 -7.69 -8.30 -5.17
N THR A 74 -8.64 -8.90 -5.88
CA THR A 74 -8.42 -9.56 -7.18
C THR A 74 -8.47 -8.60 -8.37
N ASP A 75 -9.05 -7.41 -8.18
CA ASP A 75 -9.29 -6.42 -9.21
C ASP A 75 -8.76 -5.06 -8.76
N ARG A 76 -8.40 -4.21 -9.73
CA ARG A 76 -8.07 -2.82 -9.45
C ARG A 76 -9.26 -2.12 -8.79
N ARG A 77 -9.00 -1.44 -7.69
CA ARG A 77 -9.98 -0.58 -6.99
C ARG A 77 -9.40 0.80 -6.79
N GLU A 78 -10.23 1.80 -7.02
CA GLU A 78 -9.90 3.20 -6.77
C GLU A 78 -11.04 3.85 -6.00
N PHE A 79 -10.68 4.62 -4.98
CA PHE A 79 -11.61 5.37 -4.14
C PHE A 79 -10.91 6.58 -3.54
N GLU A 80 -11.70 7.56 -3.11
CA GLU A 80 -11.21 8.76 -2.44
C GLU A 80 -11.97 8.91 -1.14
N GLU A 81 -11.25 8.95 -0.03
CA GLU A 81 -11.83 8.95 1.32
C GLU A 81 -11.20 10.04 2.19
N TYR A 82 -11.99 10.55 3.13
CA TYR A 82 -11.50 11.43 4.18
C TYR A 82 -10.97 10.61 5.37
N TYR A 83 -9.76 10.95 5.82
CA TYR A 83 -9.07 10.36 6.95
C TYR A 83 -9.01 11.40 8.08
N PRO A 84 -9.88 11.31 9.10
CA PRO A 84 -9.96 12.31 10.17
C PRO A 84 -8.68 12.42 10.99
N GLU A 85 -7.95 11.31 11.19
CA GLU A 85 -6.68 11.28 11.92
C GLU A 85 -5.59 12.10 11.22
N LEU A 86 -5.65 12.16 9.88
CA LEU A 86 -4.73 12.91 9.03
C LEU A 86 -5.29 14.28 8.61
N GLU A 87 -6.52 14.58 9.01
CA GLU A 87 -7.30 15.78 8.63
C GLU A 87 -7.30 16.06 7.11
N ARG A 88 -7.31 15.01 6.27
CA ARG A 88 -7.15 15.15 4.82
C ARG A 88 -7.88 14.09 4.00
N TRP A 89 -8.07 14.38 2.72
CA TRP A 89 -8.57 13.44 1.72
C TRP A 89 -7.42 12.69 1.06
N LEU A 90 -7.54 11.38 0.93
CA LEU A 90 -6.59 10.54 0.20
C LEU A 90 -7.29 9.83 -0.95
N SER A 91 -6.66 9.84 -2.12
CA SER A 91 -7.04 8.99 -3.24
C SER A 91 -6.22 7.71 -3.19
N VAL A 92 -6.88 6.57 -3.03
CA VAL A 92 -6.26 5.25 -2.88
C VAL A 92 -6.52 4.44 -4.14
N THR A 93 -5.48 3.79 -4.64
CA THR A 93 -5.59 2.81 -5.72
C THR A 93 -4.99 1.49 -5.24
N ALA A 94 -5.83 0.48 -5.08
CA ALA A 94 -5.40 -0.89 -4.84
C ALA A 94 -5.29 -1.63 -6.17
N VAL A 95 -4.19 -2.33 -6.37
CA VAL A 95 -3.96 -3.19 -7.54
C VAL A 95 -3.60 -4.60 -7.05
N PRO A 96 -4.10 -5.66 -7.71
CA PRO A 96 -3.64 -7.02 -7.44
C PRO A 96 -2.14 -7.13 -7.73
N ALA A 97 -1.44 -7.91 -6.91
CA ALA A 97 -0.01 -8.19 -7.03
C ALA A 97 0.33 -9.09 -8.22
#